data_AF-A0A364NMT0-F1
#
_entry.id   AF-A0A364NMT0-F1
#
_cell.length_a   1.000
_cell.length_b   1.000
_cell.length_c   1.000
_cell.angle_alpha   90.00
_cell.angle_beta   90.00
_cell.angle_gamma   90.00
#
_symmetry.space_group_name_H-M   'P 1'
#
loop_
_entity.id
_entity.type
_entity.pdbx_description
1 polymer ?
#
loop_
_entity_poly.entity_id
_entity_poly.type
_entity_poly.pdbx_seq_one_letter_code
_entity_poly.pdbx_strand_id
1 'polypeptide(L)'
;MNARIRHLSLLAMSIGILTGCSDSDNPAKMTQGVDLYAYYCKECHTYRGLGPELQNLPPGVNQLQEHDVILIIKHGYQFGHPMGHFPDLTEHQARAVAEYAVALRHEQRMKALQGMERVAPLEPASD
;
A
#
# COMPACT_ATOMS: atom_id res chain seq x y z
N MET A 1 -13.30 -35.19 -45.14
CA MET A 1 -14.07 -34.11 -44.46
C MET A 1 -13.44 -33.68 -43.12
N ASN A 2 -12.14 -33.93 -42.89
CA ASN A 2 -11.57 -33.92 -41.53
C ASN A 2 -10.61 -32.74 -41.27
N ALA A 3 -10.20 -32.01 -42.31
CA ALA A 3 -9.31 -30.84 -42.17
C ALA A 3 -10.07 -29.58 -41.73
N ARG A 4 -11.31 -29.38 -42.21
CA ARG A 4 -12.14 -28.21 -41.85
C ARG A 4 -12.54 -28.19 -40.37
N ILE A 5 -12.71 -29.36 -39.76
CA ILE A 5 -13.05 -29.52 -38.33
C ILE A 5 -11.82 -29.24 -37.45
N ARG A 6 -10.61 -29.68 -37.86
CA ARG A 6 -9.36 -29.39 -37.15
C ARG A 6 -9.02 -27.89 -37.09
N HIS A 7 -9.29 -27.15 -38.17
CA HIS A 7 -9.07 -25.70 -38.18
C HIS A 7 -10.09 -24.94 -37.32
N LEU A 8 -11.34 -25.42 -37.24
CA LEU A 8 -12.36 -24.82 -36.38
C LEU A 8 -12.03 -24.98 -34.89
N SER A 9 -11.50 -26.14 -34.49
CA SER A 9 -11.11 -26.40 -33.10
C SER A 9 -9.92 -25.56 -32.61
N LEU A 10 -8.98 -25.21 -33.49
CA LEU A 10 -7.84 -24.35 -33.16
C LEU A 10 -8.24 -22.87 -33.00
N LEU A 11 -9.25 -22.42 -33.74
CA LEU A 11 -9.76 -21.04 -33.65
C LEU A 11 -10.61 -20.82 -32.38
N ALA A 12 -11.33 -21.85 -31.92
CA ALA A 12 -12.12 -21.76 -30.70
C ALA A 12 -11.26 -21.68 -29.42
N MET A 13 -10.06 -22.30 -29.43
CA MET A 13 -9.15 -22.31 -28.28
C MET A 13 -8.44 -20.95 -28.07
N SER A 14 -8.30 -20.14 -29.12
CA SER A 14 -7.61 -18.84 -29.06
C SER A 14 -8.50 -17.70 -28.55
N ILE A 15 -9.82 -17.86 -28.59
CA ILE A 15 -10.79 -16.85 -28.11
C ILE A 15 -10.96 -16.89 -26.58
N GLY A 16 -10.69 -18.05 -25.95
CA GLY A 16 -10.84 -18.22 -24.49
C GLY A 16 -9.78 -17.54 -23.62
N ILE A 17 -8.73 -16.96 -24.22
CA ILE A 17 -7.59 -16.37 -23.49
C ILE A 17 -7.77 -14.85 -23.27
N LEU A 18 -8.84 -14.24 -23.80
CA LEU A 18 -9.11 -12.80 -23.61
C LEU A 18 -10.11 -12.47 -22.49
N THR A 19 -10.71 -13.46 -21.82
CA THR A 19 -11.63 -13.22 -20.69
C THR A 19 -10.86 -13.21 -19.37
N GLY A 20 -10.04 -12.17 -19.15
CA GLY A 20 -9.16 -12.09 -17.97
C GLY A 20 -8.91 -10.70 -17.42
N CYS A 21 -9.57 -9.65 -17.91
CA CYS A 21 -9.60 -8.37 -17.20
C CYS A 21 -10.63 -8.49 -16.07
N SER A 22 -10.19 -8.91 -14.89
CA SER A 22 -11.04 -8.84 -13.70
C SER A 22 -11.28 -7.38 -13.34
N ASP A 23 -12.53 -7.05 -13.01
CA ASP A 23 -12.95 -5.72 -12.52
C ASP A 23 -12.24 -5.29 -11.21
N SER A 24 -11.44 -6.20 -10.62
CA SER A 24 -10.64 -6.01 -9.40
C SER A 24 -9.62 -4.88 -9.52
N ASP A 25 -9.19 -4.54 -10.75
CA ASP A 25 -8.12 -3.58 -10.97
C ASP A 25 -8.65 -2.15 -11.17
N ASN A 26 -9.97 -1.97 -11.13
CA ASN A 26 -10.59 -0.65 -11.20
C ASN A 26 -10.56 0.00 -9.81
N PRO A 27 -9.72 1.03 -9.59
CA PRO A 27 -9.58 1.65 -8.28
C PRO A 27 -10.86 2.38 -7.83
N ALA A 28 -11.77 2.72 -8.73
CA ALA A 28 -13.07 3.31 -8.38
C ALA A 28 -13.99 2.30 -7.66
N LYS A 29 -13.75 0.99 -7.80
CA LYS A 29 -14.52 -0.07 -7.14
C LYS A 29 -13.83 -0.60 -5.88
N MET A 30 -12.57 -0.22 -5.62
CA MET A 30 -11.82 -0.67 -4.45
C MET A 30 -12.34 0.00 -3.17
N THR A 31 -12.58 -0.82 -2.15
CA THR A 31 -13.04 -0.36 -0.82
C THR A 31 -12.05 -0.65 0.28
N GLN A 32 -11.12 -1.59 0.08
CA GLN A 32 -10.18 -2.03 1.10
C GLN A 32 -8.95 -1.12 1.15
N GLY A 33 -8.56 -0.72 2.36
CA GLY A 33 -7.41 0.17 2.57
C GLY A 33 -6.09 -0.39 2.06
N VAL A 34 -5.87 -1.70 2.19
CA VAL A 34 -4.65 -2.37 1.69
C VAL A 34 -4.54 -2.32 0.17
N ASP A 35 -5.65 -2.52 -0.55
CA ASP A 35 -5.68 -2.51 -2.02
C ASP A 35 -5.50 -1.09 -2.54
N LEU A 36 -6.20 -0.14 -1.92
CA LEU A 36 -6.07 1.28 -2.25
C LEU A 36 -4.65 1.81 -1.95
N TYR A 37 -4.03 1.40 -0.83
CA TYR A 37 -2.65 1.77 -0.51
C TYR A 37 -1.66 1.13 -1.50
N ALA A 38 -1.87 -0.13 -1.87
CA ALA A 38 -1.04 -0.80 -2.86
C ALA A 38 -1.11 -0.10 -4.22
N TYR A 39 -2.31 0.34 -4.63
CA TYR A 39 -2.54 1.03 -5.89
C TYR A 39 -2.01 2.46 -5.90
N TYR A 40 -2.32 3.27 -4.88
CA TYR A 40 -2.04 4.71 -4.89
C TYR A 40 -0.73 5.11 -4.21
N CYS A 41 -0.23 4.34 -3.24
CA CYS A 41 0.78 4.82 -2.29
C CYS A 41 2.11 4.05 -2.37
N LYS A 42 2.03 2.72 -2.40
CA LYS A 42 3.15 1.81 -2.16
C LYS A 42 4.35 2.06 -3.07
N GLU A 43 4.08 2.26 -4.37
CA GLU A 43 5.14 2.46 -5.36
C GLU A 43 5.94 3.74 -5.09
N CYS A 44 5.24 4.86 -4.88
CA CYS A 44 5.88 6.12 -4.56
C CYS A 44 6.67 6.05 -3.24
N HIS A 45 6.13 5.43 -2.20
CA HIS A 45 6.83 5.26 -0.92
C HIS A 45 8.08 4.39 -1.03
N THR A 46 8.05 3.39 -1.92
CA THR A 46 9.22 2.57 -2.26
C THR A 46 10.32 3.44 -2.86
N TYR A 47 10.02 4.22 -3.90
CA TYR A 47 11.03 5.03 -4.60
C TYR A 47 11.46 6.29 -3.84
N ARG A 48 10.61 6.83 -2.97
CA ARG A 48 10.91 8.04 -2.17
C ARG A 48 11.56 7.73 -0.82
N GLY A 49 11.82 6.47 -0.53
CA GLY A 49 12.68 6.07 0.59
C GLY A 49 11.98 5.88 1.93
N LEU A 50 10.65 6.01 2.02
CA LEU A 50 9.91 5.58 3.22
C LEU A 50 9.78 4.06 3.30
N GLY A 51 9.96 3.38 2.16
CA GLY A 51 9.77 1.95 2.02
C GLY A 51 8.31 1.61 1.70
N PRO A 52 8.04 0.46 1.05
CA PRO A 52 6.70 0.05 0.63
C PRO A 52 5.71 -0.02 1.79
N GLU A 53 6.18 -0.26 3.01
CA GLU A 53 5.36 -0.42 4.21
C GLU A 53 5.65 0.66 5.26
N LEU A 54 6.27 1.78 4.87
CA LEU A 54 6.67 2.87 5.78
C LEU A 54 7.74 2.45 6.81
N GLN A 55 8.43 1.33 6.58
CA GLN A 55 9.36 0.73 7.53
C GLN A 55 10.64 1.56 7.78
N ASN A 56 10.96 2.51 6.90
CA ASN A 56 12.15 3.35 7.04
C ASN A 56 11.91 4.58 7.92
N LEU A 57 10.68 4.80 8.41
CA LEU A 57 10.39 5.88 9.33
C LEU A 57 10.90 5.55 10.74
N PRO A 58 11.77 6.40 11.34
CA PRO A 58 12.28 6.15 12.68
C PRO A 58 11.15 6.06 13.74
N PRO A 59 11.31 5.25 14.80
CA PRO A 59 10.28 5.09 15.83
C PRO A 59 10.01 6.35 16.67
N GLY A 60 10.96 7.31 16.67
CA GLY A 60 10.82 8.61 17.33
C GLY A 60 10.06 9.67 16.53
N VAL A 61 9.72 9.42 15.26
CA VAL A 61 8.88 10.33 14.46
C VAL A 61 7.43 10.18 14.86
N ASN A 62 6.74 11.31 15.10
CA ASN A 62 5.34 11.37 15.49
C ASN A 62 4.45 10.50 14.59
N GLN A 63 3.54 9.77 15.25
CA GLN A 63 2.51 8.97 14.59
C GLN A 63 1.40 9.91 14.12
N LEU A 64 1.25 10.05 12.80
CA LEU A 64 0.10 10.71 12.22
C LEU A 64 -1.18 9.96 12.59
N GLN A 65 -2.24 10.71 12.85
CA GLN A 65 -3.58 10.16 13.04
C GLN A 65 -4.28 10.02 11.69
N GLU A 66 -5.39 9.27 11.66
CA GLU A 66 -6.15 9.06 10.41
C GLU A 66 -6.56 10.38 9.74
N HIS A 67 -6.99 11.36 10.54
CA HIS A 67 -7.40 12.66 10.02
C HIS A 67 -6.23 13.45 9.40
N ASP A 68 -5.01 13.32 9.94
CA ASP A 68 -3.82 13.93 9.34
C ASP A 68 -3.55 13.29 7.96
N VAL A 69 -3.65 11.97 7.89
CA VAL A 69 -3.45 11.23 6.63
C VAL A 69 -4.52 11.59 5.61
N ILE A 70 -5.78 11.76 6.00
CA ILE A 70 -6.84 12.24 5.12
C ILE A 70 -6.53 13.66 4.59
N LEU A 71 -6.04 14.57 5.44
CA LEU A 71 -5.63 15.92 5.02
C LEU A 71 -4.50 15.88 4.00
N ILE A 72 -3.52 15.00 4.18
CA ILE A 72 -2.45 14.79 3.21
C ILE A 72 -3.04 14.26 1.89
N ILE A 73 -3.80 13.16 1.95
CA ILE A 73 -4.29 12.44 0.78
C ILE A 73 -5.25 13.29 -0.03
N LYS A 74 -6.21 13.97 0.60
CA LYS A 74 -7.25 14.71 -0.13
C LYS A 74 -6.88 16.16 -0.41
N HIS A 75 -6.14 16.80 0.48
CA HIS A 75 -5.91 18.25 0.46
C HIS A 75 -4.44 18.63 0.28
N GLY A 76 -3.52 17.67 0.20
CA GLY A 76 -2.10 17.95 -0.08
C GLY A 76 -1.36 18.62 1.07
N TYR A 77 -1.84 18.47 2.31
CA TYR A 77 -1.08 18.91 3.49
C TYR A 77 0.28 18.21 3.54
N GLN A 78 1.31 18.91 4.00
CA GLN A 78 2.69 18.41 4.01
C GLN A 78 3.20 18.26 5.44
N PHE A 79 3.51 17.03 5.84
CA PHE A 79 4.08 16.69 7.15
C PHE A 79 5.47 16.03 6.98
N GLY A 80 6.40 16.74 6.35
CA GLY A 80 7.81 16.34 6.25
C GLY A 80 8.34 16.35 4.81
N HIS A 81 7.71 15.61 3.89
CA HIS A 81 8.10 15.61 2.47
C HIS A 81 6.92 15.96 1.56
N PRO A 82 7.18 16.54 0.38
CA PRO A 82 6.15 16.71 -0.65
C PRO A 82 5.63 15.35 -1.12
N MET A 83 4.30 15.17 -1.10
CA MET A 83 3.61 14.02 -1.66
C MET A 83 2.57 14.50 -2.67
N GLY A 84 2.23 13.65 -3.65
CA GLY A 84 1.02 13.87 -4.43
C GLY A 84 -0.21 13.81 -3.53
N HIS A 85 -1.33 14.34 -4.01
CA HIS A 85 -2.63 14.19 -3.36
C HIS A 85 -3.62 13.65 -4.40
N PHE A 86 -4.70 13.04 -3.90
CA PHE A 86 -5.68 12.27 -4.63
C PHE A 86 -7.08 12.83 -4.30
N PRO A 87 -7.42 14.02 -4.81
CA PRO A 87 -8.67 14.70 -4.47
C PRO A 87 -9.91 13.91 -4.93
N ASP A 88 -9.75 13.05 -5.94
CA ASP A 88 -10.80 12.23 -6.53
C ASP A 88 -11.15 10.98 -5.71
N LEU A 89 -10.36 10.64 -4.68
CA LEU A 89 -10.76 9.57 -3.76
C LEU A 89 -12.03 9.97 -3.02
N THR A 90 -13.00 9.07 -2.97
CA THR A 90 -14.19 9.26 -2.12
C THR A 90 -13.78 9.35 -0.64
N GLU A 91 -14.63 9.94 0.20
CA GLU A 91 -14.38 10.01 1.65
C GLU A 91 -14.14 8.63 2.27
N HIS A 92 -14.90 7.63 1.81
CA HIS A 92 -14.75 6.25 2.28
C HIS A 92 -13.39 5.67 1.89
N GLN A 93 -12.94 5.87 0.65
CA GLN A 93 -11.65 5.38 0.19
C GLN A 93 -10.49 6.09 0.90
N ALA A 94 -10.56 7.41 1.05
CA ALA A 94 -9.55 8.18 1.77
C ALA A 94 -9.43 7.71 3.23
N ARG A 95 -10.57 7.48 3.90
CA ARG A 95 -10.59 6.90 5.25
C ARG A 95 -9.99 5.50 5.29
N ALA A 96 -10.38 4.61 4.37
CA ALA A 96 -9.85 3.24 4.33
C ALA A 96 -8.33 3.20 4.16
N VAL A 97 -7.76 4.06 3.28
CA VAL A 97 -6.30 4.19 3.13
C VAL A 97 -5.67 4.76 4.39
N ALA A 98 -6.27 5.77 5.01
CA ALA A 98 -5.75 6.38 6.22
C ALA A 98 -5.70 5.40 7.40
N GLU A 99 -6.79 4.68 7.65
CA GLU A 99 -6.87 3.62 8.67
C GLU A 99 -5.77 2.57 8.45
N TYR A 100 -5.63 2.10 7.21
CA TYR A 100 -4.59 1.13 6.87
C TYR A 100 -3.17 1.69 7.07
N ALA A 101 -2.88 2.90 6.59
CA ALA A 101 -1.55 3.51 6.69
C ALA A 101 -1.14 3.78 8.14
N VAL A 102 -2.08 4.22 8.99
CA VAL A 102 -1.84 4.44 10.43
C VAL A 102 -1.54 3.11 11.12
N ALA A 103 -2.35 2.07 10.88
CA ALA A 103 -2.13 0.74 11.42
C ALA A 103 -0.79 0.15 10.98
N LEU A 104 -0.46 0.28 9.69
CA LEU A 104 0.80 -0.18 9.12
C LEU A 104 2.00 0.51 9.78
N ARG A 105 1.96 1.84 9.93
CA ARG A 105 3.03 2.57 10.62
C ARG A 105 3.16 2.15 12.07
N HIS A 106 2.05 1.96 12.78
CA HIS A 106 2.07 1.48 14.16
C HIS A 106 2.77 0.12 14.25
N GLU A 107 2.42 -0.82 13.38
CA GLU A 107 3.06 -2.14 13.31
C GLU A 107 4.58 -2.03 13.08
N GLN A 108 5.02 -1.24 12.11
CA GLN A 108 6.46 -1.05 11.82
C GLN A 108 7.20 -0.39 12.99
N ARG A 109 6.57 0.59 13.66
CA ARG A 109 7.16 1.22 14.85
C ARG A 109 7.37 0.20 15.97
N MET A 110 6.38 -0.66 16.23
CA MET A 110 6.51 -1.70 17.26
C MET A 110 7.60 -2.72 16.90
N LYS A 111 7.69 -3.13 15.64
CA LYS A 111 8.78 -4.00 15.15
C LYS A 111 10.15 -3.35 15.35
N ALA A 112 10.29 -2.05 15.04
CA ALA A 112 11.53 -1.32 15.23
C ALA A 112 11.95 -1.22 16.71
N LEU A 113 11.01 -0.90 17.61
CA LEU A 113 11.25 -0.84 19.05
C LEU A 113 11.69 -2.19 19.63
N GLN A 114 11.04 -3.28 19.23
CA GLN A 114 11.43 -4.64 19.62
C GLN A 114 12.79 -5.06 19.04
N GLY A 115 13.15 -4.54 17.86
CA GLY A 115 14.48 -4.71 17.29
C GLY A 115 15.56 -4.04 18.14
N MET A 116 15.30 -2.83 18.62
CA MET A 116 16.24 -2.06 19.45
C MET A 116 16.47 -2.69 20.83
N GLU A 117 15.41 -3.16 21.50
CA GLU A 117 15.52 -3.82 22.81
C GLU A 117 16.39 -5.08 22.76
N ARG A 118 16.32 -5.84 21.66
CA ARG A 118 17.14 -7.05 21.46
C ARG A 118 18.62 -6.77 21.22
N VAL A 119 19.01 -5.53 20.92
CA VAL A 119 20.39 -5.13 20.61
C VAL A 119 21.07 -4.47 21.81
N ALA A 120 20.33 -4.04 22.84
CA ALA A 120 20.91 -3.47 24.06
C ALA A 120 21.63 -4.56 24.88
N PRO A 121 22.95 -4.45 25.13
CA PRO A 121 23.63 -5.36 26.04
C PRO A 121 23.20 -5.07 27.49
N LEU A 122 22.79 -6.11 28.20
CA LEU A 122 22.83 -6.14 29.65
C LEU A 122 24.29 -6.31 30.09
N GLU A 123 25.06 -5.23 30.13
CA GLU A 123 26.27 -5.22 30.97
C GLU A 123 25.97 -4.37 32.21
N PRO A 124 25.81 -4.99 33.40
CA PRO A 124 25.88 -4.22 34.63
C PRO A 124 27.31 -3.66 34.74
N ALA A 125 27.42 -2.35 34.97
CA ALA A 125 28.66 -1.74 35.38
C ALA A 125 29.14 -2.43 36.66
N SER A 126 30.19 -3.24 36.55
CA SER A 126 31.02 -3.64 37.68
C SER A 126 32.00 -2.51 37.96
N ASP A 127 31.74 -1.75 39.02
CA ASP A 127 32.67 -1.49 40.15
C ASP A 127 32.00 -0.57 41.19
#